data_AF-A0A2L2YYU8-F1
#
_entry.id   AF-A0A2L2YYU8-F1
#
_cell.length_a   1.000
_cell.length_b   1.000
_cell.length_c   1.000
_cell.angle_alpha   90.00
_cell.angle_beta   90.00
_cell.angle_gamma   90.00
#
_symmetry.space_group_name_H-M   'P 1'
#
loop_
_entity.id
_entity.type
_entity.pdbx_description
1 polymer ?
#
loop_
_entity_poly.entity_id
_entity_poly.type
_entity_poly.pdbx_seq_one_letter_code
_entity_poly.pdbx_strand_id
1 'polypeptide(L)'
;WNYSTNITSENARAHQYALVAYSDWMRKWKLWAREVRYTRHLNPQMKRDLDIMASGVVFMNSDDAKQISEIKSKLLEIYSSATVTIPGNRTLVGEETVMAAMASIREPSQLKHIWKTWIQEVGEKGKHHLLVIIQLTNKAARDNGYSDTGEAWRAELGMEDLVSDVLNLWNDVKGLYGQLHAYTNHRLRMFYGHQHFRHEGYIPAHLLGSLWGENW
;
A
#
# COMPACT_ATOMS: atom_id res chain seq x y z
N TRP A 1 -13.30 -2.74 16.41
CA TRP A 1 -14.68 -3.14 16.09
C TRP A 1 -15.68 -2.04 16.45
N ASN A 2 -15.97 -1.77 17.74
CA ASN A 2 -17.00 -0.82 18.15
C ASN A 2 -16.91 0.58 17.48
N TYR A 3 -15.71 1.15 17.34
CA TYR A 3 -15.52 2.41 16.62
C TYR A 3 -15.93 2.33 15.14
N SER A 4 -15.56 1.26 14.45
CA SER A 4 -15.89 1.02 13.04
C SER A 4 -17.38 0.79 12.80
N THR A 5 -18.09 0.19 13.77
CA THR A 5 -19.53 -0.09 13.67
C THR A 5 -20.41 0.97 14.30
N ASN A 6 -19.85 1.88 15.10
CA ASN A 6 -20.56 2.97 15.76
C ASN A 6 -19.61 4.17 16.01
N ILE A 7 -19.62 5.13 15.09
CA ILE A 7 -18.68 6.25 15.07
C ILE A 7 -19.15 7.32 16.08
N THR A 8 -18.65 7.23 17.31
CA THR A 8 -18.87 8.21 18.38
C THR A 8 -17.55 8.73 18.95
N SER A 9 -17.57 9.91 19.56
CA SER A 9 -16.41 10.48 20.25
C SER A 9 -15.88 9.58 21.36
N GLU A 10 -16.76 8.85 22.05
CA GLU A 10 -16.40 7.90 23.10
C GLU A 10 -15.65 6.70 22.51
N ASN A 11 -16.20 6.07 21.47
CA ASN A 11 -15.56 4.94 20.81
C ASN A 11 -14.23 5.33 20.15
N ALA A 12 -14.12 6.56 19.63
CA ALA A 12 -12.87 7.09 19.08
C ALA A 12 -11.77 7.20 20.16
N ARG A 13 -12.12 7.72 21.35
CA ARG A 13 -11.17 7.80 22.49
C ARG A 13 -10.79 6.41 23.00
N ALA A 14 -11.76 5.51 23.16
CA ALA A 14 -11.50 4.14 23.60
C ALA A 14 -10.58 3.39 22.61
N HIS A 15 -10.82 3.57 21.31
CA HIS A 15 -9.97 3.02 20.24
C HIS A 15 -8.55 3.58 20.33
N GLN A 16 -8.39 4.90 20.47
CA GLN A 16 -7.07 5.52 20.59
C GLN A 16 -6.31 5.04 21.82
N TYR A 17 -6.99 4.93 22.97
CA TYR A 17 -6.40 4.42 24.20
C TYR A 17 -5.91 2.97 24.03
N ALA A 18 -6.76 2.09 23.47
CA ALA A 18 -6.40 0.70 23.22
C ALA A 18 -5.22 0.57 22.25
N LEU A 19 -5.14 1.42 21.22
CA LEU A 19 -4.05 1.42 20.24
C LEU A 19 -2.71 1.80 20.88
N VAL A 20 -2.69 2.78 21.78
CA VAL A 20 -1.50 3.16 22.55
C VAL A 20 -1.10 2.03 23.50
N ALA A 21 -2.05 1.49 24.27
CA ALA A 21 -1.78 0.42 25.22
C ALA A 21 -1.23 -0.85 24.53
N TYR A 22 -1.80 -1.21 23.38
CA TYR A 22 -1.32 -2.31 22.55
C TYR A 22 0.09 -2.03 22.00
N SER A 23 0.37 -0.82 21.54
CA SER A 23 1.69 -0.44 21.02
C SER A 23 2.78 -0.54 22.11
N ASP A 24 2.47 -0.10 23.33
CA ASP A 24 3.37 -0.23 24.48
C ASP A 24 3.60 -1.69 24.88
N TRP A 25 2.53 -2.48 24.92
CA TRP A 25 2.60 -3.92 25.17
C TRP A 25 3.46 -4.62 24.11
N MET A 26 3.18 -4.37 22.82
CA MET A 26 3.95 -4.92 21.70
C MET A 26 5.42 -4.57 21.80
N ARG A 27 5.76 -3.29 22.01
CA ARG A 27 7.15 -2.83 22.20
C ARG A 27 7.84 -3.64 23.29
N LYS A 28 7.23 -3.76 24.47
CA LYS A 28 7.80 -4.50 25.61
C LYS A 28 8.11 -5.94 25.23
N TRP A 29 7.17 -6.64 24.59
CA TRP A 29 7.33 -8.05 24.26
C TRP A 29 8.26 -8.28 23.06
N LYS A 30 8.30 -7.38 22.08
CA LYS A 30 9.30 -7.44 20.98
C LYS A 30 10.72 -7.31 21.54
N LEU A 31 10.94 -6.38 22.47
CA LEU A 31 12.26 -6.21 23.12
C LEU A 31 12.64 -7.44 23.95
N TRP A 32 11.71 -7.95 24.77
CA TRP A 32 11.92 -9.19 25.51
C TRP A 32 12.26 -10.37 24.58
N ALA A 33 11.52 -10.54 23.47
CA ALA A 33 11.77 -11.61 22.51
C ALA A 33 13.17 -11.52 21.88
N ARG A 34 13.66 -10.31 21.59
CA ARG A 34 15.02 -10.08 21.08
C ARG A 34 16.11 -10.53 22.06
N GLU A 35 15.85 -10.45 23.36
CA GLU A 35 16.78 -10.93 24.39
C GLU A 35 16.73 -12.46 24.51
N VAL A 36 15.54 -13.06 24.53
CA VAL A 36 15.39 -14.49 24.84
C VAL A 36 15.48 -15.42 23.62
N ARG A 37 15.39 -14.92 22.38
CA ARG A 37 15.46 -15.76 21.16
C ARG A 37 16.77 -16.53 20.97
N TYR A 38 17.83 -16.13 21.69
CA TYR A 38 19.14 -16.79 21.69
C TYR A 38 19.32 -17.81 22.83
N THR A 39 18.25 -18.08 23.60
CA THR A 39 18.28 -19.04 24.71
C THR A 39 18.56 -20.45 24.20
N ARG A 40 19.39 -21.19 24.93
CA ARG A 40 19.67 -22.61 24.62
C ARG A 40 18.40 -23.45 24.87
N HIS A 41 18.24 -24.53 24.10
CA HIS A 41 17.15 -25.51 24.24
C HIS A 41 15.75 -25.06 23.79
N LEU A 42 15.65 -24.05 22.91
CA LEU A 42 14.40 -23.78 22.21
C LEU A 42 14.12 -24.87 21.16
N ASN A 43 12.91 -25.42 21.16
CA ASN A 43 12.47 -26.26 20.06
C ASN A 43 12.23 -25.41 18.79
N PRO A 44 12.15 -26.02 17.60
CA PRO A 44 12.01 -25.28 16.34
C PRO A 44 10.80 -24.33 16.31
N GLN A 45 9.66 -24.73 16.89
CA GLN A 45 8.45 -23.90 16.92
C GLN A 45 8.63 -22.69 17.84
N MET A 46 9.15 -22.89 19.05
CA MET A 46 9.40 -21.80 20.01
C MET A 46 10.41 -20.80 19.45
N LYS A 47 11.45 -21.29 18.76
CA LYS A 47 12.42 -20.41 18.08
C LYS A 47 11.73 -19.57 17.02
N ARG A 48 10.90 -20.18 16.17
CA ARG A 48 10.11 -19.48 15.15
C ARG A 48 9.18 -18.43 15.75
N ASP A 49 8.43 -18.77 16.79
CA ASP A 49 7.49 -17.85 17.45
C ASP A 49 8.24 -16.65 18.07
N LEU A 50 9.41 -16.89 18.67
CA LEU A 50 10.26 -15.83 19.22
C LEU A 50 10.90 -14.98 18.13
N ASP A 51 11.32 -15.56 17.01
CA ASP A 51 11.88 -14.82 15.88
C ASP A 51 10.81 -13.90 15.25
N ILE A 52 9.57 -14.40 15.08
CA ILE A 52 8.43 -13.59 14.64
C ILE A 52 8.14 -12.48 15.67
N MET A 53 8.12 -12.80 16.96
CA MET A 53 7.87 -11.79 18.00
C MET A 53 8.99 -10.73 18.07
N ALA A 54 10.25 -11.12 17.84
CA ALA A 54 11.39 -10.21 17.81
C ALA A 54 11.48 -9.36 16.54
N SER A 55 10.83 -9.79 15.45
CA SER A 55 10.85 -9.16 14.13
C SER A 55 10.17 -7.78 14.10
N GLY A 56 10.26 -7.07 12.98
CA GLY A 56 9.62 -5.78 12.78
C GLY A 56 10.27 -4.59 13.50
N VAL A 57 9.72 -3.41 13.26
CA VAL A 57 10.25 -2.13 13.79
C VAL A 57 9.63 -1.80 15.13
N VAL A 58 10.47 -1.45 16.11
CA VAL A 58 10.06 -0.82 17.36
C VAL A 58 10.46 0.65 17.31
N PHE A 59 9.48 1.54 17.40
CA PHE A 59 9.75 2.98 17.48
C PHE A 59 10.24 3.34 18.87
N MET A 60 11.52 3.72 18.98
CA MET A 60 12.14 4.13 20.25
C MET A 60 11.89 5.60 20.56
N ASN A 61 11.78 6.45 19.54
CA ASN A 61 11.51 7.88 19.66
C ASN A 61 10.01 8.17 19.47
N SER A 62 9.37 8.77 20.49
CA SER A 62 7.97 9.17 20.44
C SER A 62 7.69 10.26 19.39
N ASP A 63 8.67 11.13 19.11
CA ASP A 63 8.50 12.24 18.19
C ASP A 63 8.50 11.75 16.73
N ASP A 64 9.42 10.86 16.37
CA ASP A 64 9.43 10.20 15.04
C ASP A 64 8.10 9.45 14.81
N ALA A 65 7.63 8.71 15.82
CA ALA A 65 6.37 7.97 15.74
C ALA A 65 5.15 8.90 15.56
N LYS A 66 5.13 10.02 16.30
CA LYS A 66 4.09 11.05 16.17
C LYS A 66 4.10 11.68 14.78
N GLN A 67 5.27 12.07 14.29
CA GLN A 67 5.41 12.67 12.95
C GLN A 67 4.97 11.70 11.85
N ILE A 68 5.33 10.42 11.94
CA ILE A 68 4.85 9.39 11.02
C ILE A 68 3.32 9.30 11.05
N SER A 69 2.71 9.31 12.24
CA SER A 69 1.26 9.27 12.38
C SER A 69 0.57 10.48 11.76
N GLU A 70 1.10 11.69 11.97
CA GLU A 70 0.57 12.93 11.38
C GLU A 70 0.66 12.91 9.85
N ILE A 71 1.80 12.46 9.31
CA ILE A 71 1.99 12.32 7.86
C ILE A 71 1.01 11.29 7.27
N LYS A 72 0.81 10.14 7.91
CA LYS A 72 -0.17 9.13 7.47
C LYS A 72 -1.58 9.71 7.41
N SER A 73 -2.00 10.43 8.45
CA SER A 73 -3.29 11.11 8.46
C SER A 73 -3.41 12.12 7.32
N LYS A 74 -2.35 12.89 7.03
CA LYS A 74 -2.38 13.85 5.94
C LYS A 74 -2.45 13.20 4.56
N LEU A 75 -1.70 12.11 4.36
CA LEU A 75 -1.76 11.32 3.12
C LEU A 75 -3.16 10.72 2.90
N LEU A 76 -3.78 10.19 3.96
CA LEU A 76 -5.14 9.67 3.90
C LEU A 76 -6.14 10.77 3.55
N GLU A 77 -6.03 11.96 4.16
CA GLU A 77 -6.87 13.11 3.86
C GLU A 77 -6.74 13.54 2.39
N ILE A 78 -5.52 13.68 1.88
CA ILE A 78 -5.24 14.01 0.47
C ILE A 78 -5.92 12.99 -0.45
N TYR A 79 -5.78 11.71 -0.12
CA TYR A 79 -6.30 10.62 -0.92
C TYR A 79 -7.84 10.58 -0.91
N SER A 80 -8.47 10.66 0.27
CA SER A 80 -9.92 10.54 0.42
C SER A 80 -10.69 11.77 -0.06
N SER A 81 -10.06 12.95 -0.03
CA SER A 81 -10.67 14.22 -0.46
C SER A 81 -10.31 14.62 -1.89
N ALA A 82 -9.51 13.82 -2.60
CA ALA A 82 -9.14 14.10 -3.97
C ALA A 82 -10.37 14.23 -4.86
N THR A 83 -10.35 15.22 -5.77
CA THR A 83 -11.48 15.50 -6.65
C THR A 83 -11.05 15.48 -8.11
N VAL A 84 -11.94 15.00 -8.98
CA VAL A 84 -11.72 14.96 -10.42
C VAL A 84 -12.94 15.51 -11.12
N THR A 85 -12.77 16.64 -11.82
CA THR A 85 -13.84 17.23 -12.63
C THR A 85 -13.81 16.66 -14.04
N ILE A 86 -14.95 16.13 -14.50
CA ILE A 86 -15.14 15.58 -15.85
C ILE A 86 -16.03 16.51 -16.70
N PRO A 87 -16.05 16.35 -18.04
CA PRO A 87 -16.92 17.15 -18.91
C PRO A 87 -18.39 17.15 -18.47
N GLY A 88 -19.08 18.28 -18.65
CA GLY A 88 -20.42 18.49 -18.08
C GLY A 88 -20.42 19.04 -16.65
N ASN A 89 -19.26 19.48 -16.14
CA ASN A 89 -19.07 20.09 -14.82
C ASN A 89 -19.46 19.17 -13.65
N ARG A 90 -19.34 17.85 -13.86
CA ARG A 90 -19.55 16.85 -12.81
C ARG A 90 -18.23 16.63 -12.07
N THR A 91 -18.26 16.77 -10.75
CA THR A 91 -17.11 16.52 -9.88
C THR A 91 -17.24 15.16 -9.22
N LEU A 92 -16.22 14.33 -9.40
CA LEU A 92 -16.02 13.07 -8.70
C LEU A 92 -15.19 13.35 -7.44
N VAL A 93 -15.54 12.73 -6.32
CA VAL A 93 -14.90 12.93 -5.01
C VAL A 93 -14.49 11.59 -4.43
N GLY A 94 -13.22 11.47 -4.06
CA GLY A 94 -12.65 10.25 -3.50
C GLY A 94 -12.52 9.10 -4.50
N GLU A 95 -11.80 8.08 -4.07
CA GLU A 95 -11.43 6.92 -4.89
C GLU A 95 -12.66 6.21 -5.49
N GLU A 96 -13.68 5.95 -4.67
CA GLU A 96 -14.84 5.14 -5.07
C GLU A 96 -15.57 5.72 -6.29
N THR A 97 -15.85 7.02 -6.28
CA THR A 97 -16.58 7.67 -7.37
C THR A 97 -15.73 7.79 -8.64
N VAL A 98 -14.41 7.95 -8.48
CA VAL A 98 -13.45 8.00 -9.59
C VAL A 98 -13.29 6.61 -10.22
N MET A 99 -13.16 5.56 -9.41
CA MET A 99 -13.13 4.17 -9.86
C MET A 99 -14.41 3.78 -10.60
N ALA A 100 -15.58 4.14 -10.08
CA ALA A 100 -16.86 3.90 -10.75
C ALA A 100 -16.94 4.61 -12.12
N ALA A 101 -16.38 5.82 -12.23
CA ALA A 101 -16.29 6.53 -13.50
C ALA A 101 -15.32 5.85 -14.48
N MET A 102 -14.13 5.45 -14.02
CA MET A 102 -13.15 4.71 -14.84
C MET A 102 -13.73 3.38 -15.36
N ALA A 103 -14.51 2.67 -14.53
CA ALA A 103 -15.13 1.40 -14.89
C ALA A 103 -16.29 1.54 -15.90
N SER A 104 -16.97 2.69 -15.95
CA SER A 104 -18.16 2.91 -16.80
C SER A 104 -17.89 3.71 -18.07
N ILE A 105 -16.99 4.68 -18.04
CA ILE A 105 -16.68 5.53 -19.20
C ILE A 105 -15.89 4.73 -20.24
N ARG A 106 -16.19 4.98 -21.52
CA ARG A 106 -15.53 4.33 -22.67
C ARG A 106 -14.92 5.34 -23.65
N GLU A 107 -14.79 6.60 -23.28
CA GLU A 107 -14.16 7.60 -24.13
C GLU A 107 -12.68 7.79 -23.74
N PRO A 108 -11.70 7.44 -24.60
CA PRO A 108 -10.27 7.45 -24.25
C PRO A 108 -9.76 8.78 -23.73
N SER A 109 -10.21 9.89 -24.33
CA SER A 109 -9.78 11.23 -23.94
C SER A 109 -10.24 11.58 -22.52
N GLN A 110 -11.46 11.18 -22.15
CA GLN A 110 -12.01 11.36 -20.81
C GLN A 110 -11.33 10.46 -19.79
N LEU A 111 -11.13 9.17 -20.09
CA LEU A 111 -10.42 8.24 -19.21
C LEU A 111 -9.01 8.73 -18.90
N LYS A 112 -8.29 9.21 -19.93
CA LYS A 112 -6.96 9.79 -19.76
C LYS A 112 -6.98 11.04 -18.87
N HIS A 113 -7.97 11.92 -19.04
CA HIS A 113 -8.15 13.10 -18.19
C HIS A 113 -8.40 12.73 -16.74
N ILE A 114 -9.30 11.77 -16.49
CA ILE A 114 -9.62 11.28 -15.14
C ILE A 114 -8.37 10.72 -14.47
N TRP A 115 -7.71 9.77 -15.13
CA TRP A 115 -6.51 9.11 -14.62
C TRP A 115 -5.38 10.10 -14.33
N LYS A 116 -5.14 11.05 -15.24
CA LYS A 116 -4.09 12.05 -15.07
C LYS A 116 -4.42 13.01 -13.92
N THR A 117 -5.65 13.51 -13.87
CA THR A 117 -6.09 14.42 -12.80
C THR A 117 -5.99 13.75 -11.44
N TRP A 118 -6.40 12.47 -11.32
CA TRP A 118 -6.26 11.71 -10.09
C TRP A 118 -4.80 11.62 -9.62
N ILE A 119 -3.87 11.28 -10.52
CA ILE A 119 -2.44 11.20 -10.21
C ILE A 119 -1.89 12.56 -9.78
N GLN A 120 -2.36 13.66 -10.36
CA GLN A 120 -1.94 15.00 -9.96
C GLN A 120 -2.47 15.35 -8.57
N GLU A 121 -3.76 15.14 -8.34
CA GLU A 121 -4.44 15.51 -7.11
C GLU A 121 -3.97 14.68 -5.91
N VAL A 122 -3.67 13.40 -6.11
CA VAL A 122 -3.17 12.51 -5.04
C VAL A 122 -1.65 12.47 -5.03
N GLY A 123 -1.05 12.12 -6.17
CA GLY A 123 0.38 11.81 -6.27
C GLY A 123 1.25 13.04 -6.08
N GLU A 124 0.97 14.16 -6.75
CA GLU A 124 1.80 15.37 -6.61
C GLU A 124 1.66 15.98 -5.21
N LYS A 125 0.44 16.08 -4.69
CA LYS A 125 0.17 16.61 -3.33
C LYS A 125 0.74 15.72 -2.22
N GLY A 126 0.69 14.39 -2.40
CA GLY A 126 1.21 13.42 -1.44
C GLY A 126 2.72 13.18 -1.50
N LYS A 127 3.39 13.58 -2.60
CA LYS A 127 4.80 13.22 -2.87
C LYS A 127 5.76 13.57 -1.75
N HIS A 128 5.71 14.82 -1.26
CA HIS A 128 6.64 15.28 -0.23
C HIS A 128 6.45 14.52 1.09
N HIS A 129 5.19 14.34 1.50
CA HIS A 129 4.80 13.55 2.65
C HIS A 129 5.30 12.11 2.55
N LEU A 130 5.16 11.48 1.37
CA LEU A 130 5.64 10.12 1.12
C LEU A 130 7.17 10.00 1.23
N LEU A 131 7.92 11.00 0.74
CA LEU A 131 9.38 10.99 0.87
C LEU A 131 9.84 11.09 2.32
N VAL A 132 9.19 11.94 3.13
CA VAL A 132 9.51 12.10 4.55
C VAL A 132 9.20 10.82 5.34
N ILE A 133 8.03 10.20 5.11
CA ILE A 133 7.70 8.95 5.81
C ILE A 133 8.64 7.79 5.42
N ILE A 134 9.10 7.72 4.16
CA ILE A 134 10.12 6.75 3.73
C ILE A 134 11.43 6.97 4.50
N GLN A 135 11.89 8.22 4.65
CA GLN A 135 13.11 8.54 5.39
C GLN A 135 13.00 8.13 6.87
N LEU A 136 11.90 8.51 7.53
CA LEU A 136 11.66 8.21 8.95
C LEU A 136 11.53 6.71 9.20
N THR A 137 10.78 6.00 8.38
CA THR A 137 10.60 4.55 8.52
C THR A 137 11.90 3.79 8.27
N ASN A 138 12.69 4.18 7.25
CA ASN A 138 13.99 3.58 7.00
C ASN A 138 15.00 3.87 8.13
N LYS A 139 14.95 5.06 8.73
CA LYS A 139 15.74 5.36 9.93
C LYS A 139 15.35 4.39 11.07
N ALA A 140 14.06 4.27 11.35
CA ALA A 140 13.57 3.37 12.39
C ALA A 140 13.93 1.90 12.12
N ALA A 141 13.90 1.47 10.85
CA ALA A 141 14.33 0.12 10.46
C ALA A 141 15.82 -0.13 10.77
N ARG A 142 16.69 0.83 10.42
CA ARG A 142 18.13 0.76 10.75
C ARG A 142 18.41 0.79 12.24
N ASP A 143 17.68 1.61 12.99
CA ASP A 143 17.75 1.64 14.45
C ASP A 143 17.34 0.28 15.08
N ASN A 144 16.65 -0.58 14.33
CA ASN A 144 16.24 -1.93 14.72
C ASN A 144 17.09 -3.05 14.07
N GLY A 145 18.16 -2.71 13.37
CA GLY A 145 19.10 -3.68 12.78
C GLY A 145 18.75 -4.17 11.37
N TYR A 146 17.79 -3.55 10.69
CA TYR A 146 17.45 -3.83 9.29
C TYR A 146 18.14 -2.85 8.33
N SER A 147 18.35 -3.23 7.07
CA SER A 147 18.85 -2.34 6.01
C SER A 147 17.85 -1.22 5.69
N ASP A 148 16.57 -1.56 5.65
CA ASP A 148 15.45 -0.71 5.25
C ASP A 148 14.11 -1.25 5.78
N THR A 149 13.07 -0.43 5.64
CA THR A 149 11.70 -0.78 6.03
C THR A 149 11.19 -2.03 5.31
N GLY A 150 11.62 -2.27 4.07
CA GLY A 150 11.19 -3.42 3.28
C GLY A 150 11.72 -4.73 3.85
N GLU A 151 12.98 -4.77 4.28
CA GLU A 151 13.53 -5.93 5.01
C GLU A 151 12.75 -6.20 6.30
N ALA A 152 12.46 -5.15 7.07
CA ALA A 152 11.68 -5.29 8.30
C ALA A 152 10.29 -5.90 8.04
N TRP A 153 9.60 -5.50 6.98
CA TRP A 153 8.30 -6.08 6.59
C TRP A 153 8.41 -7.53 6.15
N ARG A 154 9.45 -7.90 5.39
CA ARG A 154 9.65 -9.30 4.97
C ARG A 154 9.96 -10.20 6.16
N ALA A 155 10.73 -9.71 7.13
CA ALA A 155 11.07 -10.45 8.35
C ALA A 155 9.83 -10.82 9.19
N GLU A 156 8.78 -9.98 9.20
CA GLU A 156 7.53 -10.26 9.93
C GLU A 156 6.77 -11.48 9.39
N LEU A 157 7.01 -11.88 8.14
CA LEU A 157 6.41 -13.07 7.56
C LEU A 157 7.10 -14.38 8.01
N GLY A 158 8.30 -14.29 8.61
CA GLY A 158 9.05 -15.46 9.08
C GLY A 158 9.42 -16.44 7.95
N MET A 159 9.60 -15.94 6.73
CA MET A 159 9.99 -16.70 5.54
C MET A 159 11.41 -16.32 5.14
N GLU A 160 12.31 -17.30 5.06
CA GLU A 160 13.73 -17.06 4.74
C GLU A 160 13.92 -16.60 3.27
N ASP A 161 13.27 -17.28 2.32
CA ASP A 161 13.48 -17.07 0.88
C ASP A 161 12.31 -16.35 0.17
N LEU A 162 11.54 -15.53 0.89
CA LEU A 162 10.31 -14.90 0.40
C LEU A 162 10.44 -14.26 -0.99
N VAL A 163 11.54 -13.55 -1.27
CA VAL A 163 11.74 -12.88 -2.56
C VAL A 163 11.89 -13.91 -3.69
N SER A 164 12.64 -14.98 -3.46
CA SER A 164 12.81 -16.07 -4.43
C SER A 164 11.48 -16.80 -4.66
N ASP A 165 10.74 -17.09 -3.59
CA ASP A 165 9.44 -17.76 -3.69
C ASP A 165 8.44 -16.94 -4.50
N VAL A 166 8.35 -15.63 -4.25
CA VAL A 166 7.48 -14.72 -5.03
C VAL A 166 7.91 -14.65 -6.49
N LEU A 167 9.22 -14.61 -6.78
CA LEU A 167 9.71 -14.61 -8.16
C LEU A 167 9.44 -15.93 -8.89
N ASN A 168 9.53 -17.06 -8.21
CA ASN A 168 9.20 -18.36 -8.75
C ASN A 168 7.69 -18.44 -9.07
N LEU A 169 6.84 -18.05 -8.13
CA LEU A 169 5.39 -17.97 -8.35
C LEU A 169 5.04 -17.02 -9.51
N TRP A 170 5.74 -15.89 -9.64
CA TRP A 170 5.58 -15.00 -10.78
C TRP A 170 5.92 -15.70 -12.10
N ASN A 171 7.03 -16.45 -12.16
CA ASN A 171 7.42 -17.17 -13.37
C ASN A 171 6.38 -18.22 -13.78
N ASP A 172 5.76 -18.90 -12.82
CA ASP A 172 4.69 -19.86 -13.08
C ASP A 172 3.46 -19.21 -13.73
N VAL A 173 3.08 -18.01 -13.28
CA VAL A 173 1.91 -17.28 -13.84
C VAL A 173 2.24 -16.40 -15.05
N LYS A 174 3.52 -16.07 -15.28
CA LYS A 174 3.97 -15.14 -16.33
C LYS A 174 3.51 -15.55 -17.72
N GLY A 175 3.52 -16.85 -18.03
CA GLY A 175 3.06 -17.37 -19.32
C GLY A 175 1.57 -17.09 -19.57
N LEU A 176 0.73 -17.34 -18.57
CA LEU A 176 -0.71 -17.05 -18.62
C LEU A 176 -0.96 -15.54 -18.70
N TYR A 177 -0.28 -14.76 -17.86
CA TYR A 177 -0.38 -13.30 -17.88
C TYR A 177 -0.01 -12.72 -19.25
N GLY A 178 1.03 -13.25 -19.89
CA GLY A 178 1.44 -12.83 -21.24
C GLY A 178 0.34 -13.05 -22.29
N GLN A 179 -0.35 -14.19 -22.24
CA GLN A 179 -1.47 -14.48 -23.16
C GLN A 179 -2.67 -13.56 -22.88
N LEU A 180 -3.04 -13.40 -21.61
CA LEU A 180 -4.11 -12.50 -21.20
C LEU A 180 -3.82 -11.06 -21.63
N HIS A 181 -2.60 -10.58 -21.36
CA HIS A 181 -2.15 -9.26 -21.76
C HIS A 181 -2.22 -9.08 -23.28
N ALA A 182 -1.73 -10.04 -24.06
CA ALA A 182 -1.75 -9.95 -25.53
C ALA A 182 -3.19 -9.91 -26.07
N TYR A 183 -4.08 -10.76 -25.55
CA TYR A 183 -5.49 -10.77 -25.92
C TYR A 183 -6.17 -9.44 -25.56
N THR A 184 -6.03 -8.98 -24.33
CA THR A 184 -6.61 -7.71 -23.87
C THR A 184 -6.08 -6.53 -24.69
N ASN A 185 -4.77 -6.44 -24.92
CA ASN A 185 -4.17 -5.40 -25.77
C ASN A 185 -4.76 -5.40 -27.18
N HIS A 186 -4.91 -6.58 -27.79
CA HIS A 186 -5.54 -6.71 -29.10
C HIS A 186 -7.00 -6.24 -29.10
N ARG A 187 -7.81 -6.71 -28.15
CA ARG A 187 -9.24 -6.33 -28.02
C ARG A 187 -9.42 -4.83 -27.78
N LEU A 188 -8.60 -4.24 -26.92
CA LEU A 188 -8.65 -2.81 -26.63
C LEU A 188 -8.22 -1.97 -27.85
N ARG A 189 -7.24 -2.43 -28.64
CA ARG A 189 -6.87 -1.78 -29.91
C ARG A 189 -7.99 -1.81 -30.94
N MET A 190 -8.70 -2.94 -31.05
CA MET A 190 -9.88 -3.04 -31.91
C MET A 190 -11.01 -2.12 -31.45
N PHE A 191 -11.21 -1.99 -30.14
CA PHE A 191 -12.31 -1.19 -29.58
C PHE A 191 -12.04 0.32 -29.61
N TYR A 192 -10.86 0.76 -29.13
CA TYR A 192 -10.52 2.17 -29.01
C TYR A 192 -9.83 2.75 -30.26
N GLY A 193 -9.22 1.91 -31.08
CA GLY A 193 -8.43 2.34 -32.23
C GLY A 193 -6.94 2.52 -31.92
N HIS A 194 -6.11 2.22 -32.93
CA HIS A 194 -4.65 2.18 -32.80
C HIS A 194 -4.01 3.51 -32.38
N GLN A 195 -4.63 4.65 -32.72
CA GLN A 195 -4.12 5.99 -32.43
C GLN A 195 -4.00 6.30 -30.93
N HIS A 196 -4.70 5.55 -30.06
CA HIS A 196 -4.62 5.72 -28.61
C HIS A 196 -3.47 4.92 -27.97
N PHE A 197 -2.78 4.09 -28.76
CA PHE A 197 -1.70 3.22 -28.29
C PHE A 197 -0.35 3.70 -28.84
N ARG A 198 0.38 4.47 -28.01
CA ARG A 198 1.64 5.11 -28.42
C ARG A 198 2.80 4.13 -28.63
N HIS A 199 2.82 3.04 -27.89
CA HIS A 199 3.91 2.07 -27.90
C HIS A 199 3.36 0.70 -28.28
N GLU A 200 4.08 0.02 -29.18
CA GLU A 200 3.79 -1.37 -29.49
C GLU A 200 3.97 -2.23 -28.24
N GLY A 201 3.13 -3.25 -28.09
CA GLY A 201 3.23 -4.18 -26.97
C GLY A 201 2.78 -3.66 -25.60
N TYR A 202 2.42 -2.39 -25.43
CA TYR A 202 1.92 -1.87 -24.14
C TYR A 202 0.44 -1.45 -24.19
N ILE A 203 -0.25 -1.60 -23.06
CA ILE A 203 -1.61 -1.10 -22.83
C ILE A 203 -1.52 0.21 -22.04
N PRO A 204 -2.13 1.32 -22.51
CA PRO A 204 -2.26 2.53 -21.70
C PRO A 204 -3.07 2.28 -20.42
N ALA A 205 -2.50 2.58 -19.25
CA ALA A 205 -3.09 2.23 -17.94
C ALA A 205 -4.54 2.70 -17.75
N HIS A 206 -4.89 3.87 -18.28
CA HIS A 206 -6.23 4.46 -18.18
C HIS A 206 -7.31 3.72 -19.00
N LEU A 207 -6.95 2.72 -19.81
CA LEU A 207 -7.90 1.97 -20.66
C LEU A 207 -8.32 0.61 -20.06
N LEU A 208 -7.94 0.35 -18.81
CA LEU A 208 -8.14 -0.93 -18.14
C LEU A 208 -9.36 -0.94 -17.19
N GLY A 209 -10.16 0.12 -17.18
CA GLY A 209 -11.33 0.23 -16.30
C GLY A 209 -11.01 0.48 -14.82
N SER A 210 -9.74 0.65 -14.46
CA SER A 210 -9.26 0.96 -13.11
C SER A 210 -8.25 2.13 -13.13
N LEU A 211 -8.04 2.77 -11.98
CA LEU A 211 -6.99 3.77 -11.76
C LEU A 211 -5.57 3.19 -11.79
N TRP A 212 -5.36 1.97 -11.27
CA TRP A 212 -4.03 1.37 -11.16
C TRP A 212 -3.80 0.20 -12.10
N GLY A 213 -4.86 -0.33 -12.72
CA GLY A 213 -4.75 -1.46 -13.63
C GLY A 213 -4.38 -2.75 -12.90
N GLU A 214 -4.90 -2.92 -11.69
CA GLU A 214 -4.78 -4.11 -10.85
C GLU A 214 -5.82 -5.18 -11.20
N ASN A 215 -6.98 -4.77 -11.73
CA ASN A 215 -8.07 -5.65 -12.17
C ASN A 215 -8.62 -5.15 -13.51
N TRP A 216 -8.75 -6.05 -14.52
CA TRP A 216 -9.11 -5.73 -15.91
C TRP A 216 -10.36 -6.49 -16.35
#